data_AF-A0A0D8IX77-F1
#
_entry.id   AF-A0A0D8IX77-F1
#
_cell.length_a   1.000
_cell.length_b   1.000
_cell.length_c   1.000
_cell.angle_alpha   90.00
_cell.angle_beta   90.00
_cell.angle_gamma   90.00
#
_symmetry.space_group_name_H-M   'P 1'
#
loop_
_entity.id
_entity.type
_entity.pdbx_description
1 polymer ?
#
loop_
_entity_poly.entity_id
_entity_poly.type
_entity_poly.pdbx_seq_one_letter_code
_entity_poly.pdbx_strand_id
1 'polypeptide(L)' 'MNILFSSKEYDFHTLIKVAEIAGLAGVVSFHQAGDDYLVTFPDVEKTEEIVKDYRARLRDLENNIWSH' A
#
# COMPACT_ATOMS: atom_id res chain seq x y z
N MET A 1 -10.03 -5.49 -3.66
CA MET A 1 -9.99 -5.68 -2.18
C MET A 1 -9.77 -4.34 -1.48
N ASN A 2 -10.46 -4.06 -0.38
CA ASN A 2 -10.30 -2.81 0.38
C ASN A 2 -9.53 -3.06 1.68
N ILE A 3 -8.56 -2.21 1.98
CA ILE A 3 -7.72 -2.33 3.17
C ILE A 3 -7.61 -0.98 3.86
N LEU A 4 -7.84 -0.97 5.17
CA LEU A 4 -7.59 0.19 6.01
C LEU A 4 -6.14 0.13 6.51
N PHE A 5 -5.40 1.21 6.31
CA PHE A 5 -4.06 1.44 6.84
C PHE A 5 -4.12 2.52 7.92
N SER A 6 -3.56 2.19 9.07
CA SER A 6 -3.49 3.10 10.22
C SER A 6 -2.53 4.26 9.92
N SER A 7 -2.98 5.49 10.13
CA SER A 7 -2.09 6.66 10.01
C SER A 7 -1.06 6.76 11.13
N LYS A 8 -1.22 5.95 12.19
CA LYS A 8 -0.19 5.78 13.23
C LYS A 8 0.97 4.90 12.78
N GLU A 9 0.75 4.08 11.75
CA GLU A 9 1.76 3.17 11.19
C GLU A 9 2.41 3.78 9.94
N TYR A 10 1.60 4.27 9.01
CA TYR A 10 2.08 4.80 7.73
C TYR A 10 1.51 6.18 7.47
N ASP A 11 2.36 7.14 7.11
CA ASP A 11 1.90 8.39 6.54
C ASP A 11 1.43 8.19 5.08
N PHE A 12 0.63 9.14 4.58
CA PHE A 12 0.07 9.06 3.22
C PHE A 12 1.15 9.01 2.12
N HIS A 13 2.25 9.76 2.26
CA HIS A 13 3.31 9.78 1.26
C HIS A 13 4.03 8.44 1.18
N THR A 14 4.21 7.76 2.32
CA THR A 14 4.73 6.39 2.37
C THR A 14 3.85 5.42 1.58
N LEU A 15 2.53 5.48 1.77
CA LEU A 15 1.58 4.64 1.02
C LEU A 15 1.64 4.88 -0.49
N ILE A 16 1.68 6.15 -0.93
CA ILE A 16 1.85 6.50 -2.34
C ILE A 16 3.18 5.98 -2.86
N LYS A 17 4.28 6.20 -2.12
CA LYS A 17 5.62 5.84 -2.55
C LYS A 17 5.77 4.35 -2.80
N VAL A 18 5.22 3.53 -1.91
CA VAL A 18 5.24 2.08 -2.08
C VAL A 18 4.38 1.64 -3.26
N ALA A 19 3.26 2.30 -3.54
CA ALA A 19 2.47 1.98 -4.73
C ALA A 19 3.21 2.31 -6.02
N GLU A 20 3.99 3.38 -6.06
CA GLU A 20 4.88 3.67 -7.20
C GLU A 20 5.91 2.56 -7.40
N ILE A 21 6.60 2.15 -6.33
CA ILE A 21 7.65 1.11 -6.39
C ILE A 21 7.07 -0.25 -6.79
N ALA A 22 5.85 -0.55 -6.34
CA ALA A 22 5.14 -1.78 -6.69
C ALA A 22 4.52 -1.77 -8.10
N GLY A 23 4.63 -0.66 -8.86
CA GLY A 23 4.01 -0.52 -10.17
C GLY A 23 2.47 -0.44 -10.11
N LEU A 24 1.92 -0.01 -8.97
CA LEU A 24 0.49 0.12 -8.70
C LEU A 24 -0.04 1.55 -8.84
N ALA A 25 0.81 2.51 -9.23
CA ALA A 25 0.40 3.88 -9.49
C ALA A 25 -0.70 3.91 -10.57
N GLY A 26 -1.86 4.50 -10.24
CA GLY A 26 -3.04 4.51 -11.11
C GLY A 26 -3.85 3.21 -11.14
N VAL A 27 -3.42 2.17 -10.43
CA VAL A 27 -4.13 0.88 -10.28
C VAL A 27 -4.85 0.81 -8.94
N VAL A 28 -4.19 1.27 -7.87
CA VAL A 28 -4.79 1.38 -6.54
C VAL A 28 -5.36 2.79 -6.33
N SER A 29 -6.49 2.89 -5.62
CA SER A 29 -7.03 4.18 -5.19
C SER A 29 -6.85 4.38 -3.70
N PHE A 30 -6.68 5.64 -3.31
CA PHE A 30 -6.48 6.04 -1.92
C PHE A 30 -7.59 7.00 -1.52
N HIS A 31 -8.21 6.75 -0.37
CA HIS A 31 -9.24 7.60 0.20
C HIS A 31 -8.94 7.82 1.68
N GLN A 32 -9.07 9.06 2.15
CA GLN A 32 -9.04 9.34 3.57
C GLN A 32 -10.29 8.74 4.24
N ALA A 33 -10.10 7.97 5.30
CA ALA A 33 -11.15 7.30 6.07
C ALA A 33 -11.00 7.67 7.56
N GLY A 34 -11.49 8.86 7.91
CA GLY A 34 -11.25 9.46 9.22
C GLY A 34 -9.78 9.88 9.36
N ASP A 35 -9.14 9.41 10.42
CA ASP A 35 -7.70 9.62 10.63
C ASP A 35 -6.85 8.64 9.80
N ASP A 36 -7.44 7.55 9.29
CA ASP A 36 -6.75 6.47 8.60
C ASP A 36 -6.93 6.56 7.06
N TYR A 37 -6.32 5.62 6.35
CA TYR A 37 -6.35 5.58 4.88
C TYR A 37 -6.98 4.30 4.38
N LEU A 38 -8.06 4.41 3.59
CA LEU A 38 -8.62 3.30 2.84
C LEU A 38 -7.87 3.19 1.50
N VAL A 39 -7.26 2.04 1.25
CA VAL A 39 -6.60 1.71 -0.01
C VAL A 39 -7.40 0.60 -0.70
N THR A 40 -7.84 0.89 -1.92
CA THR A 40 -8.60 -0.05 -2.75
C THR A 40 -7.69 -0.64 -3.80
N PHE A 41 -7.49 -1.95 -3.71
CA PHE A 41 -6.77 -2.77 -4.67
C PHE A 41 -7.71 -3.26 -5.76
N PRO A 42 -7.19 -3.49 -6.99
CA PRO A 42 -7.97 -4.06 -8.09
C PRO A 42 -8.64 -5.36 -7.65
N ASP A 43 -9.76 -5.71 -8.28
CA ASP A 43 -10.46 -6.97 -8.02
C ASP A 43 -10.13 -7.96 -9.15
N VAL A 44 -9.01 -8.66 -8.98
CA VAL A 44 -8.44 -9.62 -9.94
C VAL A 44 -7.97 -10.88 -9.20
N GLU A 45 -7.72 -11.96 -9.93
CA GLU A 45 -7.29 -13.24 -9.33
C GLU A 45 -6.06 -13.09 -8.41
N LYS A 46 -5.15 -12.17 -8.75
CA LYS A 46 -3.89 -11.94 -8.02
C LYS A 46 -3.97 -10.89 -6.91
N THR A 47 -5.15 -10.38 -6.57
CA THR A 47 -5.29 -9.28 -5.61
C THR A 47 -4.65 -9.56 -4.26
N GLU A 48 -4.79 -10.79 -3.74
CA GLU A 48 -4.16 -11.19 -2.48
C GLU A 48 -2.63 -11.17 -2.55
N GLU A 49 -2.04 -11.60 -3.67
CA GLU A 49 -0.59 -11.55 -3.89
C GLU A 49 -0.09 -10.10 -3.98
N ILE A 50 -0.82 -9.25 -4.69
CA ILE A 50 -0.52 -7.81 -4.82
C ILE A 50 -0.55 -7.13 -3.44
N VAL A 51 -1.57 -7.41 -2.63
CA VAL A 51 -1.71 -6.88 -1.28
C VAL A 51 -0.56 -7.34 -0.39
N LYS A 52 -0.18 -8.63 -0.49
CA LYS A 52 0.92 -9.19 0.29
C LYS A 52 2.25 -8.54 -0.07
N ASP A 53 2.54 -8.37 -1.36
CA ASP A 53 3.74 -7.69 -1.84
C ASP A 53 3.77 -6.22 -1.38
N TYR A 54 2.64 -5.51 -1.51
CA TYR A 54 2.52 -4.12 -1.06
C TYR A 54 2.82 -3.96 0.45
N ARG A 55 2.28 -4.84 1.29
CA ARG A 55 2.56 -4.85 2.73
C ARG A 55 4.01 -5.22 3.06
N ALA A 56 4.63 -6.10 2.28
CA ALA A 56 6.04 -6.44 2.45
C ALA A 56 6.93 -5.21 2.18
N ARG A 57 6.69 -4.50 1.07
CA ARG A 57 7.43 -3.28 0.71
C ARG A 57 7.27 -2.15 1.72
N LEU A 58 6.10 -2.00 2.33
CA LEU A 58 5.90 -1.06 3.44
C LEU A 58 6.81 -1.38 4.63
N ARG A 59 6.89 -2.66 5.02
CA ARG A 59 7.79 -3.11 6.09
C ARG A 59 9.25 -2.99 5.71
N ASP A 60 9.60 -3.25 4.46
CA ASP A 60 10.98 -3.12 3.99
C ASP A 60 11.43 -1.66 4.04
N LEU A 61 10.56 -0.72 3.68
CA LEU A 61 10.81 0.71 3.80
C LEU A 61 11.03 1.14 5.27
N GLU A 62 10.20 0.66 6.22
CA GLU A 62 10.40 0.89 7.66
C GLU A 62 11.77 0.39 8.16
N ASN A 63 12.23 -0.74 7.60
CA ASN A 63 13.48 -1.38 7.99
C ASN A 63 14.69 -0.93 7.15
N ASN A 64 14.53 0.05 6.25
CA ASN A 64 15.56 0.51 5.29
C ASN A 64 16.17 -0.62 4.45
N ILE A 65 15.35 -1.60 4.05
CA ILE A 65 15.73 -2.70 3.17
C ILE A 65 15.43 -2.30 1.72
N TRP A 66 16.45 -2.31 0.86
CA TRP A 66 16.36 -1.85 -0.53
C TRP A 66 16.48 -3.00 -1.57
N SER A 67 16.17 -4.23 -1.18
CA SER A 67 16.26 -5.39 -2.08
C SER A 67 14.93 -5.67 -2.77
N HIS A 68 14.71 -5.06 -3.93
CA HIS A 68 13.61 -5.39 -4.85
C HIS A 68 14.07 -5.41 -6.29
#